data_AF-A0A3D5PG30-F1
#
_entry.id   AF-A0A3D5PG30-F1
#
_cell.length_a   1.000
_cell.length_b   1.000
_cell.length_c   1.000
_cell.angle_alpha   90.00
_cell.angle_beta   90.00
_cell.angle_gamma   90.00
#
_symmetry.space_group_name_H-M   'P 1'
#
loop_
_entity.id
_entity.type
_entity.pdbx_description
1 polymer ?
#
loop_
_entity_poly.entity_id
_entity_poly.type
_entity_poly.pdbx_seq_one_letter_code
_entity_poly.pdbx_strand_id
1 'polypeptide(L)'
;MKSKKFLIVILLIGVCLLFAGCKLRDHVQMEESVLGEGYDRVVTLEFNGGSVNHYEYVKYYCKSGTKINELPSAWFPTRVGYEVIGWYIKPSADSDVADIDSWEIWDFNTDTVTEDVTLVARWRMLRSFSFGYYDFIAPEEGGEAVKTWVEVKSLYKGIDGTEFICGEVSQSDYTGMKNKFTGKTLLSGFNSEQPFYADEALTQELDLGSLAHPVTTESDLSEDMSNVVYRIYCKYLEGTWTILDSESKVSLGNGNYYLVDDVTLKTENLYINNDMERDDCTVFNPSLRFTGTIKGNGHKIIFKEPLQPVYQRQSTLFIGFFGVLDGATIEDVTFEGMNMNIALPSGSNESIRFGFLAGNIINSTLKNVTLSGTLTIENTEGNNGIRELINSDVWFGQKDEATVVEGCNFDIDVTDNRQSKT
;
A
#
# COMPACT_ATOMS: atom_id res chain seq x y z
N MET A 1 -4.36 1.36 40.42
CA MET A 1 -4.46 0.02 41.03
C MET A 1 -3.97 -1.02 40.03
N LYS A 2 -2.79 -1.62 40.24
CA LYS A 2 -2.39 -2.85 39.56
C LYS A 2 -2.81 -4.06 40.40
N SER A 3 -3.27 -5.09 39.73
CA SER A 3 -3.29 -6.49 40.16
C SER A 3 -3.61 -7.29 38.88
N LYS A 4 -2.92 -8.36 38.46
CA LYS A 4 -1.98 -9.26 39.13
C LYS A 4 -1.41 -10.26 38.09
N LYS A 5 -0.19 -10.76 38.37
CA LYS A 5 0.41 -12.08 37.98
C LYS A 5 0.84 -12.26 36.50
N PHE A 6 1.97 -12.90 36.17
CA PHE A 6 2.58 -14.09 36.75
C PHE A 6 4.13 -14.05 36.82
N LEU A 7 4.66 -14.78 37.80
CA LEU A 7 6.07 -15.08 38.09
C LEU A 7 6.37 -16.50 37.60
N ILE A 8 7.62 -16.83 37.22
CA ILE A 8 8.42 -17.99 37.72
C ILE A 8 9.79 -18.01 37.01
N VAL A 9 10.84 -17.54 37.69
CA VAL A 9 11.97 -18.29 38.29
C VAL A 9 13.00 -18.80 37.27
N ILE A 10 14.12 -18.08 37.21
CA ILE A 10 15.39 -18.48 36.61
C ILE A 10 16.15 -19.31 37.67
N LEU A 11 16.56 -20.53 37.34
CA LEU A 11 17.48 -21.33 38.14
C LEU A 11 18.78 -21.55 37.36
N LEU A 12 19.86 -20.95 37.87
CA LEU A 12 21.26 -21.21 37.51
C LEU A 12 21.75 -22.41 38.33
N ILE A 13 22.34 -23.41 37.66
CA ILE A 13 23.38 -24.39 38.06
C ILE A 13 23.57 -25.23 36.77
N GLY A 14 24.68 -25.30 36.05
CA GLY A 14 26.09 -25.16 36.43
C GLY A 14 26.76 -26.53 36.40
N VAL A 15 27.00 -27.12 35.22
CA VAL A 15 27.98 -28.21 35.02
C VAL A 15 28.60 -28.11 33.61
N CYS A 16 29.88 -27.75 33.60
CA CYS A 16 30.90 -28.00 32.56
C CYS A 16 30.62 -27.62 31.10
N LEU A 17 30.56 -26.30 30.82
CA LEU A 17 31.02 -25.78 29.54
C LEU A 17 32.55 -25.79 29.54
N LEU A 18 33.15 -26.80 28.91
CA LEU A 18 34.51 -26.69 28.42
C LEU A 18 34.48 -25.70 27.25
N PHE A 19 34.73 -24.43 27.56
CA PHE A 19 35.10 -23.43 26.58
C PHE A 19 36.46 -23.81 26.00
N ALA A 20 36.47 -24.46 24.84
CA ALA A 20 37.59 -24.43 23.92
C ALA A 20 37.24 -23.40 22.84
N GLY A 21 37.89 -22.25 22.90
CA GLY A 21 37.58 -21.08 22.10
C GLY A 21 37.88 -21.29 20.62
N CYS A 22 36.84 -21.26 19.78
CA CYS A 22 36.99 -20.94 18.37
C CYS A 22 37.19 -19.43 18.23
N LYS A 23 38.29 -19.00 17.59
CA LYS A 23 38.50 -17.62 17.16
C LYS A 23 38.37 -17.54 15.66
N LEU A 24 37.45 -16.70 15.19
CA LEU A 24 37.23 -16.38 13.79
C LEU A 24 37.89 -15.04 13.48
N ARG A 25 38.87 -14.99 12.57
CA ARG A 25 39.56 -13.77 12.11
C ARG A 25 39.95 -13.88 10.62
N ASP A 26 40.14 -12.72 10.00
CA ASP A 26 40.19 -12.43 8.56
C ASP A 26 41.07 -13.34 7.66
N HIS A 27 40.61 -13.44 6.41
CA HIS A 27 40.80 -14.49 5.42
C HIS A 27 42.21 -14.72 4.82
N VAL A 28 43.24 -13.96 5.23
CA VAL A 28 44.54 -13.95 4.49
C VAL A 28 45.76 -14.28 5.37
N GLN A 29 45.65 -14.39 6.69
CA GLN A 29 46.82 -14.58 7.58
C GLN A 29 46.86 -15.89 8.41
N MET A 30 46.02 -16.88 8.10
CA MET A 30 45.72 -17.97 9.06
C MET A 30 46.41 -19.32 8.88
N GLU A 31 47.32 -19.53 7.92
CA GLU A 31 47.80 -20.89 7.69
C GLU A 31 48.76 -21.42 8.78
N GLU A 32 49.65 -20.60 9.35
CA GLU A 32 50.64 -21.09 10.34
C GLU A 32 50.23 -20.93 11.82
N SER A 33 49.47 -19.89 12.18
CA SER A 33 49.24 -19.56 13.61
C SER A 33 48.14 -20.39 14.29
N VAL A 34 47.20 -20.95 13.52
CA VAL A 34 46.03 -21.70 14.03
C VAL A 34 46.36 -23.18 14.25
N LEU A 35 47.24 -23.75 13.41
CA LEU A 35 47.73 -25.13 13.54
C LEU A 35 48.51 -25.34 14.85
N GLY A 36 49.07 -24.28 15.43
CA GLY A 36 49.75 -24.31 16.73
C GLY A 36 48.82 -24.40 17.96
N GLU A 37 47.52 -24.14 17.82
CA GLU A 37 46.53 -24.17 18.92
C GLU A 37 45.75 -25.51 19.02
N GLY A 38 46.20 -26.53 18.27
CA GLY A 38 45.64 -27.88 18.32
C GLY A 38 44.43 -28.11 17.42
N TYR A 39 44.20 -27.23 16.44
CA TYR A 39 43.30 -27.46 15.30
C TYR A 39 44.07 -28.20 14.21
N ASP A 40 43.65 -29.41 13.86
CA ASP A 40 44.39 -30.34 13.01
C ASP A 40 43.62 -30.76 11.74
N ARG A 41 42.46 -30.14 11.49
CA ARG A 41 41.62 -30.36 10.31
C ARG A 41 41.18 -29.06 9.67
N VAL A 42 41.06 -29.08 8.35
CA VAL A 42 40.55 -27.99 7.52
C VAL A 42 39.32 -28.44 6.75
N VAL A 43 38.23 -27.73 6.94
CA VAL A 43 37.05 -27.79 6.06
C VAL A 43 37.12 -26.62 5.10
N THR A 44 37.13 -26.90 3.79
CA THR A 44 37.00 -25.86 2.76
C THR A 44 35.56 -25.84 2.27
N LEU A 45 34.85 -24.74 2.46
CA LEU A 45 33.52 -24.53 1.91
C LEU A 45 33.66 -23.80 0.57
N GLU A 46 33.57 -24.50 -0.55
CA GLU A 46 33.55 -23.92 -1.90
C GLU A 46 32.12 -23.52 -2.27
N PHE A 47 31.93 -22.28 -2.69
CA PHE A 47 30.58 -21.72 -2.91
C PHE A 47 30.04 -21.93 -4.33
N ASN A 48 30.81 -22.54 -5.24
CA ASN A 48 30.33 -22.97 -6.56
C ASN A 48 29.51 -21.90 -7.32
N GLY A 49 30.13 -20.74 -7.54
CA GLY A 49 29.52 -19.58 -8.21
C GLY A 49 28.72 -18.64 -7.30
N GLY A 50 28.56 -18.96 -6.02
CA GLY A 50 28.13 -18.01 -4.99
C GLY A 50 29.30 -17.32 -4.30
N SER A 51 29.00 -16.39 -3.39
CA SER A 51 30.03 -15.71 -2.61
C SER A 51 29.57 -15.28 -1.22
N VAL A 52 30.56 -15.07 -0.34
CA VAL A 52 30.42 -14.37 0.95
C VAL A 52 31.45 -13.26 0.97
N ASN A 53 31.04 -11.99 1.11
CA ASN A 53 31.96 -10.84 1.17
C ASN A 53 33.02 -10.84 0.05
N HIS A 54 32.64 -11.21 -1.18
CA HIS A 54 33.51 -11.36 -2.36
C HIS A 54 34.45 -12.58 -2.37
N TYR A 55 34.40 -13.45 -1.36
CA TYR A 55 35.13 -14.71 -1.36
C TYR A 55 34.26 -15.83 -1.95
N GLU A 56 34.87 -16.67 -2.79
CA GLU A 56 34.25 -17.83 -3.44
C GLU A 56 34.39 -19.12 -2.62
N TYR A 57 35.15 -19.06 -1.53
CA TYR A 57 35.26 -20.13 -0.54
C TYR A 57 35.62 -19.57 0.83
N VAL A 58 35.37 -20.35 1.88
CA VAL A 58 35.89 -20.09 3.24
C VAL A 58 36.57 -21.33 3.80
N LYS A 59 37.63 -21.16 4.60
CA LYS A 59 38.30 -22.25 5.32
C LYS A 59 37.89 -22.22 6.80
N TYR A 60 37.45 -23.36 7.32
CA TYR A 60 37.09 -23.57 8.72
C TYR A 60 38.05 -24.57 9.35
N TYR A 61 38.78 -24.14 10.37
CA TYR A 61 39.77 -24.96 11.08
C TYR A 61 39.15 -25.57 12.32
N CYS A 62 39.25 -26.88 12.48
CA CYS A 62 38.61 -27.63 13.56
C CYS A 62 39.49 -28.80 14.04
N LYS A 63 39.01 -29.49 15.09
CA LYS A 63 39.65 -30.71 15.60
C LYS A 63 39.00 -31.93 14.96
N SER A 64 39.80 -32.97 14.72
CA SER A 64 39.27 -34.26 14.29
C SER A 64 38.15 -34.77 15.21
N GLY A 65 37.07 -35.29 14.62
CA GLY A 65 35.88 -35.81 15.32
C GLY A 65 34.89 -34.74 15.79
N THR A 66 35.08 -33.47 15.43
CA THR A 66 34.14 -32.38 15.79
C THR A 66 33.10 -32.16 14.69
N LYS A 67 31.90 -31.72 15.08
CA LYS A 67 30.89 -31.21 14.15
C LYS A 67 31.20 -29.78 13.76
N ILE A 68 30.77 -29.38 12.57
CA ILE A 68 30.77 -27.97 12.18
C ILE A 68 29.53 -27.33 12.81
N ASN A 69 29.65 -26.91 14.08
CA ASN A 69 28.54 -26.28 14.80
C ASN A 69 28.29 -24.88 14.23
N GLU A 70 27.09 -24.68 13.67
CA GLU A 70 26.54 -23.41 13.16
C GLU A 70 27.56 -22.57 12.39
N LEU A 71 27.58 -22.71 11.05
CA LEU A 71 28.16 -21.66 10.22
C LEU A 71 27.48 -20.33 10.61
N PRO A 72 28.25 -19.27 10.92
CA PRO A 72 27.67 -17.96 11.16
C PRO A 72 26.73 -17.64 9.99
N SER A 73 25.55 -17.07 10.26
CA SER A 73 24.63 -16.68 9.19
C SER A 73 25.31 -15.79 8.14
N ALA A 74 26.29 -14.99 8.56
CA ALA A 74 27.15 -14.17 7.71
C ALA A 74 28.07 -14.96 6.75
N TRP A 75 28.14 -16.28 6.86
CA TRP A 75 28.98 -17.18 6.06
C TRP A 75 28.17 -18.09 5.12
N PHE A 76 26.85 -17.92 5.09
CA PHE A 76 26.04 -18.56 4.06
C PHE A 76 26.24 -17.82 2.74
N PRO A 77 26.69 -18.51 1.67
CA PRO A 77 26.93 -17.86 0.41
C PRO A 77 25.63 -17.36 -0.20
N THR A 78 25.75 -16.33 -1.02
CA THR A 78 24.64 -15.81 -1.83
C THR A 78 24.99 -15.90 -3.30
N ARG A 79 23.97 -16.16 -4.11
CA ARG A 79 24.03 -16.15 -5.58
C ARG A 79 22.71 -15.59 -6.09
N VAL A 80 22.76 -14.47 -6.82
CA VAL A 80 21.56 -13.78 -7.29
C VAL A 80 20.69 -14.72 -8.12
N GLY A 81 19.42 -14.90 -7.71
CA GLY A 81 18.47 -15.78 -8.39
C GLY A 81 18.58 -17.26 -8.00
N TYR A 82 19.33 -17.62 -6.96
CA TYR A 82 19.47 -19.01 -6.50
C TYR A 82 19.38 -19.13 -4.98
N GLU A 83 19.00 -20.31 -4.50
CA GLU A 83 19.09 -20.72 -3.10
C GLU A 83 20.06 -21.90 -2.94
N VAL A 84 20.73 -21.97 -1.79
CA VAL A 84 21.54 -23.15 -1.43
C VAL A 84 20.61 -24.26 -0.98
N ILE A 85 20.72 -25.45 -1.57
CA ILE A 85 19.91 -26.62 -1.23
C ILE A 85 20.68 -27.72 -0.50
N GLY A 86 22.01 -27.61 -0.42
CA GLY A 86 22.84 -28.57 0.28
C GLY A 86 24.33 -28.33 0.08
N TRP A 87 25.11 -29.15 0.79
CA TRP A 87 26.56 -29.18 0.72
C TRP A 87 27.01 -30.59 0.45
N TYR A 88 27.93 -30.76 -0.49
CA TYR A 88 28.35 -32.07 -0.97
C TYR A 88 29.86 -32.23 -0.80
N ILE A 89 30.28 -33.41 -0.37
CA ILE A 89 31.69 -33.75 -0.20
C ILE A 89 32.33 -33.87 -1.58
N LYS A 90 33.34 -33.04 -1.85
CA LYS A 90 34.12 -33.09 -3.08
C LYS A 90 35.01 -34.35 -3.08
N PRO A 91 34.80 -35.34 -3.98
CA PRO A 91 35.53 -36.61 -3.93
C PRO A 91 37.03 -36.46 -4.18
N SER A 92 37.42 -35.51 -5.03
CA SER A 92 38.82 -35.20 -5.35
C SER A 92 38.98 -33.75 -5.85
N ALA A 93 40.22 -33.25 -5.87
CA ALA A 93 40.50 -31.90 -6.38
C ALA A 93 40.07 -31.71 -7.85
N ASP A 94 40.11 -32.77 -8.66
CA ASP A 94 39.78 -32.75 -10.09
C ASP A 94 38.30 -33.07 -10.39
N SER A 95 37.46 -33.21 -9.36
CA SER A 95 36.04 -33.54 -9.54
C SER A 95 35.27 -32.39 -10.21
N ASP A 96 34.48 -32.72 -11.24
CA ASP A 96 33.64 -31.75 -11.96
C ASP A 96 32.34 -31.49 -11.19
N VAL A 97 32.04 -30.23 -10.91
CA VAL A 97 30.80 -29.81 -10.23
C VAL A 97 29.54 -30.15 -11.01
N ALA A 98 29.64 -30.48 -12.30
CA ALA A 98 28.54 -31.04 -13.08
C ALA A 98 28.01 -32.36 -12.50
N ASP A 99 28.87 -33.13 -11.82
CA ASP A 99 28.52 -34.43 -11.22
C ASP A 99 28.10 -34.32 -9.75
N ILE A 100 27.91 -33.11 -9.22
CA ILE A 100 27.65 -32.85 -7.79
C ILE A 100 26.48 -33.67 -7.22
N ASP A 101 25.46 -33.95 -8.02
CA ASP A 101 24.28 -34.72 -7.60
C ASP A 101 24.60 -36.22 -7.36
N SER A 102 25.79 -36.68 -7.76
CA SER A 102 26.31 -38.03 -7.47
C SER A 102 27.20 -38.11 -6.23
N TRP A 103 27.55 -36.96 -5.64
CA TRP A 103 28.46 -36.89 -4.50
C TRP A 103 27.72 -37.15 -3.18
N GLU A 104 28.48 -37.42 -2.12
CA GLU A 104 27.92 -37.62 -0.79
C GLU A 104 27.46 -36.27 -0.20
N ILE A 105 26.25 -36.24 0.35
CA ILE A 105 25.69 -35.06 1.02
C ILE A 105 26.28 -34.95 2.43
N TRP A 106 26.72 -33.75 2.80
CA TRP A 106 27.14 -33.43 4.15
C TRP A 106 25.97 -32.88 4.99
N ASP A 107 25.69 -33.53 6.13
CA ASP A 107 24.72 -33.07 7.12
C ASP A 107 25.45 -32.45 8.33
N PHE A 108 25.37 -31.12 8.43
CA PHE A 108 25.96 -30.35 9.53
C PHE A 108 25.47 -30.76 10.93
N ASN A 109 24.31 -31.42 11.04
CA ASN A 109 23.77 -31.85 12.32
C ASN A 109 24.35 -33.19 12.78
N THR A 110 24.76 -34.06 11.86
CA THR A 110 25.20 -35.43 12.19
C THR A 110 26.67 -35.66 11.94
N ASP A 111 27.22 -35.04 10.90
CA ASP A 111 28.53 -35.39 10.38
C ASP A 111 29.64 -34.72 11.18
N THR A 112 30.78 -35.40 11.23
CA THR A 112 31.96 -34.98 11.98
C THR A 112 33.18 -34.97 11.08
N VAL A 113 34.03 -33.97 11.26
CA VAL A 113 35.24 -33.79 10.44
C VAL A 113 36.32 -34.72 10.95
N THR A 114 36.60 -35.82 10.26
CA THR A 114 37.67 -36.78 10.63
C THR A 114 38.95 -36.60 9.82
N GLU A 115 38.84 -35.97 8.66
CA GLU A 115 39.93 -35.63 7.73
C GLU A 115 39.66 -34.27 7.09
N ASP A 116 40.65 -33.71 6.40
CA ASP A 116 40.46 -32.48 5.64
C ASP A 116 39.43 -32.74 4.54
N VAL A 117 38.41 -31.88 4.47
CA VAL A 117 37.26 -32.09 3.59
C VAL A 117 36.94 -30.81 2.84
N THR A 118 36.57 -30.95 1.57
CA THR A 118 36.04 -29.84 0.78
C THR A 118 34.56 -30.07 0.58
N LEU A 119 33.73 -29.14 1.05
CA LEU A 119 32.28 -29.16 0.85
C LEU A 119 31.93 -28.13 -0.22
N VAL A 120 31.19 -28.56 -1.23
CA VAL A 120 30.78 -27.72 -2.35
C VAL A 120 29.29 -27.40 -2.24
N ALA A 121 28.93 -26.12 -2.34
CA ALA A 121 27.55 -25.68 -2.31
C ALA A 121 26.79 -26.14 -3.57
N ARG A 122 25.60 -26.70 -3.35
CA ARG A 122 24.63 -26.98 -4.42
C ARG A 122 23.56 -25.91 -4.43
N TRP A 123 23.34 -25.34 -5.62
CA TRP A 123 22.39 -24.25 -5.85
C TRP A 123 21.14 -24.73 -6.58
N ARG A 124 19.99 -24.16 -6.25
CA ARG A 124 18.75 -24.29 -7.03
C ARG A 124 18.31 -22.92 -7.50
N MET A 125 17.99 -22.80 -8.77
CA MET A 125 17.49 -21.54 -9.33
C MET A 125 16.11 -21.20 -8.74
N LEU A 126 15.87 -19.92 -8.53
CA LEU A 126 14.60 -19.38 -8.06
C LEU A 126 13.78 -18.86 -9.24
N ARG A 127 12.49 -19.18 -9.23
CA ARG A 127 11.44 -18.54 -10.04
C ARG A 127 10.67 -17.54 -9.18
N SER A 128 10.05 -16.53 -9.80
CA SER A 128 9.28 -15.55 -9.04
C SER A 128 8.06 -14.98 -9.75
N PHE A 129 7.08 -14.59 -8.94
CA PHE A 129 6.09 -13.58 -9.33
C PHE A 129 6.62 -12.20 -8.93
N SER A 130 6.66 -11.25 -9.88
CA SER A 130 7.08 -9.87 -9.66
C SER A 130 5.89 -8.94 -9.93
N PHE A 131 5.42 -8.25 -8.90
CA PHE A 131 4.35 -7.26 -8.98
C PHE A 131 4.96 -5.89 -9.25
N GLY A 132 4.43 -5.14 -10.21
CA GLY A 132 4.98 -3.83 -10.53
C GLY A 132 4.27 -3.11 -11.67
N TYR A 133 4.89 -2.03 -12.11
CA TYR A 133 4.44 -1.20 -13.23
C TYR A 133 5.66 -0.64 -13.97
N TYR A 134 5.44 -0.14 -15.17
CA TYR A 134 6.46 0.62 -15.88
C TYR A 134 6.32 2.11 -15.58
N ASP A 135 7.45 2.77 -15.30
CA ASP A 135 7.53 4.22 -15.14
C ASP A 135 8.67 4.78 -16.00
N PHE A 136 8.58 6.06 -16.36
CA PHE A 136 9.65 6.76 -17.06
C PHE A 136 10.52 7.50 -16.05
N ILE A 137 11.68 6.93 -15.74
CA ILE A 137 12.57 7.43 -14.70
C ILE A 137 13.78 8.13 -15.33
N ALA A 138 14.02 9.38 -14.95
CA ALA A 138 15.22 10.11 -15.34
C ALA A 138 16.44 9.57 -14.58
N PRO A 139 17.58 9.30 -15.25
CA PRO A 139 18.82 8.92 -14.57
C PRO A 139 19.28 9.99 -13.57
N GLU A 140 19.90 9.57 -12.46
CA GLU A 140 20.41 10.49 -11.42
C GLU A 140 21.43 11.51 -11.96
N GLU A 141 22.21 11.10 -12.96
CA GLU A 141 23.23 11.96 -13.60
C GLU A 141 22.63 12.94 -14.63
N GLY A 142 21.31 12.97 -14.76
CA GLY A 142 20.60 13.73 -15.79
C GLY A 142 20.51 12.97 -17.12
N GLY A 143 19.45 13.24 -17.89
CA GLY A 143 19.20 12.59 -19.16
C GLY A 143 17.71 12.40 -19.43
N GLU A 144 17.39 11.82 -20.59
CA GLU A 144 16.03 11.46 -20.97
C GLU A 144 15.51 10.34 -20.05
N ALA A 145 14.22 10.41 -19.71
CA ALA A 145 13.60 9.39 -18.88
C ALA A 145 13.50 8.06 -19.63
N VAL A 146 13.87 6.96 -18.96
CA VAL A 146 13.86 5.61 -19.52
C VAL A 146 12.75 4.79 -18.89
N LYS A 147 12.02 4.05 -19.73
CA LYS A 147 10.98 3.12 -19.28
C LYS A 147 11.59 2.01 -18.44
N THR A 148 11.23 1.98 -17.16
CA THR A 148 11.85 1.14 -16.14
C THR A 148 10.77 0.37 -15.39
N TRP A 149 11.01 -0.92 -15.16
CA TRP A 149 10.14 -1.74 -14.32
C TRP A 149 10.35 -1.36 -12.85
N VAL A 150 9.28 -0.92 -12.19
CA VAL A 150 9.27 -0.62 -10.77
C VAL A 150 8.63 -1.79 -10.04
N GLU A 151 9.46 -2.65 -9.46
CA GLU A 151 9.00 -3.78 -8.65
C GLU A 151 8.51 -3.31 -7.27
N VAL A 152 7.29 -3.70 -6.91
CA VAL A 152 6.68 -3.37 -5.62
C VAL A 152 6.57 -4.56 -4.68
N LYS A 153 6.48 -5.79 -5.20
CA LYS A 153 6.51 -7.04 -4.41
C LYS A 153 7.09 -8.15 -5.27
N SER A 154 7.79 -9.08 -4.65
CA SER A 154 8.23 -10.31 -5.29
C SER A 154 8.00 -11.52 -4.38
N LEU A 155 7.64 -12.66 -4.98
CA LEU A 155 7.47 -13.95 -4.32
C LEU A 155 8.38 -14.96 -4.99
N TYR A 156 9.22 -15.65 -4.23
CA TYR A 156 10.24 -16.55 -4.75
C TYR A 156 9.97 -18.00 -4.36
N LYS A 157 10.30 -18.92 -5.26
CA LYS A 157 10.30 -20.36 -5.01
C LYS A 157 11.41 -21.04 -5.82
N GLY A 158 12.02 -22.08 -5.28
CA GLY A 158 12.97 -22.91 -6.03
C GLY A 158 12.32 -23.67 -7.19
N ILE A 159 13.08 -23.84 -8.27
CA ILE A 159 12.73 -24.74 -9.38
C ILE A 159 13.01 -26.18 -8.94
N ASP A 160 12.03 -26.81 -8.31
CA ASP A 160 12.13 -28.09 -7.62
C ASP A 160 11.15 -29.16 -8.16
N GLY A 161 10.56 -28.91 -9.33
CA GLY A 161 9.52 -29.77 -9.91
C GLY A 161 8.15 -29.65 -9.26
N THR A 162 8.00 -28.81 -8.22
CA THR A 162 6.70 -28.58 -7.56
C THR A 162 5.97 -27.39 -8.17
N GLU A 163 4.64 -27.42 -8.10
CA GLU A 163 3.79 -26.29 -8.47
C GLU A 163 4.04 -25.09 -7.56
N PHE A 164 4.01 -23.88 -8.13
CA PHE A 164 4.13 -22.63 -7.39
C PHE A 164 2.96 -21.72 -7.74
N ILE A 165 1.97 -21.68 -6.84
CA ILE A 165 0.82 -20.79 -6.93
C ILE A 165 1.18 -19.43 -6.31
N CYS A 166 0.79 -18.34 -6.97
CA CYS A 166 1.04 -16.98 -6.49
C CYS A 166 0.37 -16.72 -5.14
N GLY A 167 -0.92 -17.04 -5.04
CA GLY A 167 -1.73 -16.80 -3.86
C GLY A 167 -2.19 -15.35 -3.75
N GLU A 168 -3.17 -15.14 -2.86
CA GLU A 168 -3.81 -13.84 -2.64
C GLU A 168 -2.87 -12.80 -2.04
N VAL A 169 -3.19 -11.52 -2.28
CA VAL A 169 -2.50 -10.38 -1.67
C VAL A 169 -3.16 -10.07 -0.33
N SER A 170 -2.40 -10.20 0.76
CA SER A 170 -2.89 -9.84 2.10
C SER A 170 -2.93 -8.32 2.31
N GLN A 171 -3.64 -7.85 3.34
CA GLN A 171 -3.64 -6.42 3.72
C GLN A 171 -2.23 -5.90 4.05
N SER A 172 -1.38 -6.75 4.64
CA SER A 172 0.02 -6.41 4.92
C SER A 172 0.83 -6.26 3.64
N ASP A 173 0.63 -7.15 2.67
CA ASP A 173 1.27 -7.06 1.37
C ASP A 173 0.86 -5.78 0.65
N TYR A 174 -0.44 -5.50 0.59
CA TYR A 174 -0.96 -4.28 -0.03
C TYR A 174 -0.35 -3.03 0.61
N THR A 175 -0.26 -2.99 1.94
CA THR A 175 0.36 -1.87 2.66
C THR A 175 1.85 -1.72 2.28
N GLY A 176 2.59 -2.82 2.17
CA GLY A 176 3.98 -2.81 1.72
C GLY A 176 4.15 -2.34 0.28
N MET A 177 3.27 -2.81 -0.63
CA MET A 177 3.26 -2.42 -2.04
C MET A 177 2.93 -0.94 -2.21
N LYS A 178 1.85 -0.46 -1.57
CA LYS A 178 1.39 0.94 -1.60
C LYS A 178 2.51 1.90 -1.20
N ASN A 179 3.28 1.58 -0.17
CA ASN A 179 4.33 2.46 0.36
C ASN A 179 5.52 2.65 -0.60
N LYS A 180 5.62 1.86 -1.68
CA LYS A 180 6.64 2.02 -2.72
C LYS A 180 6.21 2.96 -3.86
N PHE A 181 4.94 3.34 -3.93
CA PHE A 181 4.47 4.33 -4.90
C PHE A 181 4.77 5.74 -4.39
N THR A 182 5.58 6.50 -5.12
CA THR A 182 5.86 7.91 -4.83
C THR A 182 5.12 8.80 -5.82
N GLY A 183 4.34 9.77 -5.32
CA GLY A 183 3.55 10.67 -6.17
C GLY A 183 2.42 9.98 -6.94
N LYS A 184 2.09 8.74 -6.56
CA LYS A 184 1.09 7.87 -7.18
C LYS A 184 0.33 7.13 -6.08
N THR A 185 -0.85 6.60 -6.41
CA THR A 185 -1.66 5.79 -5.49
C THR A 185 -1.95 4.43 -6.11
N LEU A 186 -1.49 3.34 -5.47
CA LEU A 186 -1.78 1.96 -5.90
C LEU A 186 -3.29 1.70 -5.83
N LEU A 187 -3.88 1.18 -6.92
CA LEU A 187 -5.28 0.78 -6.98
C LEU A 187 -5.44 -0.74 -6.93
N SER A 188 -4.61 -1.50 -7.66
CA SER A 188 -4.64 -2.96 -7.64
C SER A 188 -4.39 -3.52 -6.24
N GLY A 189 -5.22 -4.48 -5.83
CA GLY A 189 -5.17 -5.12 -4.51
C GLY A 189 -5.72 -4.27 -3.37
N PHE A 190 -6.35 -3.13 -3.65
CA PHE A 190 -7.03 -2.34 -2.60
C PHE A 190 -8.17 -3.15 -1.96
N ASN A 191 -8.97 -3.82 -2.79
CA ASN A 191 -9.94 -4.84 -2.40
C ASN A 191 -10.04 -5.89 -3.53
N SER A 192 -10.93 -6.88 -3.37
CA SER A 192 -11.09 -7.98 -4.34
C SER A 192 -11.59 -7.56 -5.71
N GLU A 193 -12.20 -6.37 -5.83
CA GLU A 193 -12.72 -5.84 -7.09
C GLU A 193 -11.68 -5.01 -7.86
N GLN A 194 -10.49 -4.79 -7.28
CA GLN A 194 -9.39 -4.09 -7.92
C GLN A 194 -8.27 -5.07 -8.32
N PRO A 195 -8.35 -5.63 -9.54
CA PRO A 195 -7.53 -6.77 -9.92
C PRO A 195 -6.09 -6.37 -10.22
N PHE A 196 -5.25 -7.39 -10.36
CA PHE A 196 -3.95 -7.33 -10.99
C PHE A 196 -4.05 -7.84 -12.44
N TYR A 197 -3.05 -7.52 -13.26
CA TYR A 197 -3.14 -7.75 -14.71
C TYR A 197 -1.95 -8.56 -15.23
N ALA A 198 -2.20 -9.36 -16.28
CA ALA A 198 -1.18 -10.16 -16.97
C ALA A 198 -0.37 -9.35 -17.98
N ASP A 199 -0.87 -8.18 -18.37
CA ASP A 199 -0.31 -7.36 -19.44
C ASP A 199 -0.18 -5.88 -19.04
N GLU A 200 0.76 -5.19 -19.69
CA GLU A 200 1.02 -3.78 -19.42
C GLU A 200 -0.16 -2.86 -19.77
N ALA A 201 -0.98 -3.23 -20.76
CA ALA A 201 -2.14 -2.43 -21.14
C ALA A 201 -3.31 -2.57 -20.15
N LEU A 202 -3.15 -3.40 -19.11
CA LEU A 202 -4.13 -3.64 -18.06
C LEU A 202 -5.46 -4.16 -18.65
N THR A 203 -5.38 -5.11 -19.58
CA THR A 203 -6.55 -5.64 -20.31
C THR A 203 -6.93 -7.05 -19.90
N GLN A 204 -6.03 -7.79 -19.24
CA GLN A 204 -6.22 -9.17 -18.84
C GLN A 204 -6.10 -9.29 -17.31
N GLU A 205 -7.23 -9.35 -16.62
CA GLU A 205 -7.28 -9.51 -15.17
C GLU A 205 -6.81 -10.92 -14.75
N LEU A 206 -6.14 -11.00 -13.60
CA LEU A 206 -5.60 -12.23 -13.04
C LEU A 206 -6.37 -12.66 -11.79
N ASP A 207 -6.71 -13.96 -11.73
CA ASP A 207 -7.04 -14.66 -10.49
C ASP A 207 -5.73 -15.16 -9.86
N LEU A 208 -5.21 -14.41 -8.88
CA LEU A 208 -3.94 -14.72 -8.23
C LEU A 208 -3.98 -16.01 -7.41
N GLY A 209 -5.15 -16.36 -6.86
CA GLY A 209 -5.35 -17.55 -6.05
C GLY A 209 -5.18 -18.85 -6.84
N SER A 210 -5.37 -18.81 -8.15
CA SER A 210 -5.19 -19.94 -9.06
C SER A 210 -4.00 -19.80 -10.03
N LEU A 211 -3.33 -18.66 -10.03
CA LEU A 211 -2.20 -18.39 -10.93
C LEU A 211 -0.98 -19.25 -10.57
N ALA A 212 -0.73 -20.27 -11.39
CA ALA A 212 0.45 -21.11 -11.33
C ALA A 212 1.61 -20.52 -12.14
N HIS A 213 2.83 -20.58 -11.59
CA HIS A 213 4.02 -20.15 -12.30
C HIS A 213 4.31 -21.14 -13.45
N PRO A 214 4.61 -20.68 -14.68
CA PRO A 214 4.79 -21.56 -15.83
C PRO A 214 6.03 -22.46 -15.76
N VAL A 215 6.99 -22.11 -14.89
CA VAL A 215 8.25 -22.84 -14.70
C VAL A 215 8.15 -23.75 -13.48
N THR A 216 8.16 -25.06 -13.68
CA THR A 216 8.23 -26.06 -12.61
C THR A 216 9.60 -26.73 -12.55
N THR A 217 10.22 -26.92 -13.71
CA THR A 217 11.49 -27.60 -13.95
C THR A 217 12.41 -26.73 -14.83
N GLU A 218 13.70 -27.07 -14.91
CA GLU A 218 14.64 -26.33 -15.77
C GLU A 218 14.31 -26.46 -17.27
N SER A 219 13.61 -27.52 -17.70
CA SER A 219 13.17 -27.67 -19.09
C SER A 219 12.07 -26.70 -19.50
N ASP A 220 11.40 -26.07 -18.54
CA ASP A 220 10.36 -25.07 -18.82
C ASP A 220 10.96 -23.69 -19.13
N LEU A 221 12.26 -23.49 -18.92
CA LEU A 221 12.94 -22.20 -19.09
C LEU A 221 13.08 -21.82 -20.57
N SER A 222 12.91 -20.53 -20.87
CA SER A 222 13.27 -19.98 -22.18
C SER A 222 14.80 -19.89 -22.32
N GLU A 223 15.29 -19.83 -23.58
CA GLU A 223 16.73 -19.68 -23.87
C GLU A 223 17.34 -18.43 -23.20
N ASP A 224 16.55 -17.36 -23.05
CA ASP A 224 16.95 -16.10 -22.43
C ASP A 224 16.56 -15.97 -20.95
N MET A 225 15.98 -17.04 -20.36
CA MET A 225 15.53 -17.09 -18.97
C MET A 225 14.43 -16.07 -18.60
N SER A 226 13.81 -15.42 -19.58
CA SER A 226 12.82 -14.37 -19.34
C SER A 226 11.58 -14.83 -18.56
N ASN A 227 11.21 -16.11 -18.68
CA ASN A 227 10.06 -16.69 -17.99
C ASN A 227 10.35 -17.15 -16.54
N VAL A 228 11.59 -16.96 -16.05
CA VAL A 228 11.92 -17.20 -14.63
C VAL A 228 11.25 -16.16 -13.71
N VAL A 229 10.86 -15.02 -14.27
CA VAL A 229 10.10 -13.97 -13.60
C VAL A 229 8.76 -13.79 -14.32
N TYR A 230 7.67 -14.17 -13.66
CA TYR A 230 6.33 -13.85 -14.11
C TYR A 230 5.95 -12.43 -13.64
N ARG A 231 5.79 -11.49 -14.58
CA ARG A 231 5.39 -10.11 -14.27
C ARG A 231 3.88 -10.00 -14.09
N ILE A 232 3.48 -9.36 -13.00
CA ILE A 232 2.11 -9.05 -12.64
C ILE A 232 1.98 -7.52 -12.59
N TYR A 233 1.11 -6.97 -13.42
CA TYR A 233 0.97 -5.53 -13.62
C TYR A 233 -0.05 -4.93 -12.65
N CYS A 234 0.33 -3.80 -12.06
CA CYS A 234 -0.49 -3.04 -11.12
C CYS A 234 -1.12 -1.82 -11.80
N LYS A 235 -2.42 -1.59 -11.56
CA LYS A 235 -3.09 -0.33 -11.84
C LYS A 235 -2.86 0.66 -10.71
N TYR A 236 -2.67 1.92 -11.08
CA TYR A 236 -2.45 3.01 -10.14
C TYR A 236 -3.08 4.31 -10.65
N LEU A 237 -3.21 5.29 -9.76
CA LEU A 237 -3.63 6.65 -10.06
C LEU A 237 -2.44 7.60 -9.94
N GLU A 238 -2.32 8.55 -10.87
CA GLU A 238 -1.34 9.63 -10.78
C GLU A 238 -1.72 10.61 -9.66
N GLY A 239 -0.77 10.94 -8.79
CA GLY A 239 -0.99 11.78 -7.61
C GLY A 239 -1.41 11.01 -6.36
N THR A 240 -1.66 11.77 -5.29
CA THR A 240 -2.11 11.25 -3.99
C THR A 240 -3.62 11.26 -3.93
N TRP A 241 -4.22 10.08 -3.77
CA TRP A 241 -5.66 9.85 -3.68
C TRP A 241 -6.02 9.12 -2.39
N THR A 242 -7.19 9.46 -1.85
CA THR A 242 -7.87 8.63 -0.86
C THR A 242 -8.84 7.72 -1.61
N ILE A 243 -8.57 6.42 -1.62
CA ILE A 243 -9.48 5.43 -2.19
C ILE A 243 -10.56 5.13 -1.14
N LEU A 244 -11.82 5.09 -1.57
CA LEU A 244 -12.99 4.91 -0.71
C LEU A 244 -13.84 3.74 -1.22
N ASP A 245 -14.24 2.87 -0.30
CA ASP A 245 -15.12 1.71 -0.51
C ASP A 245 -16.29 1.69 0.50
N SER A 246 -17.11 0.64 0.45
CA SER A 246 -18.29 0.51 1.31
C SER A 246 -17.98 0.42 2.82
N GLU A 247 -16.77 0.02 3.20
CA GLU A 247 -16.32 0.05 4.60
C GLU A 247 -15.88 1.46 5.06
N SER A 248 -15.62 2.36 4.12
CA SER A 248 -15.15 3.71 4.41
C SER A 248 -16.24 4.59 5.00
N LYS A 249 -15.94 5.24 6.14
CA LYS A 249 -16.69 6.40 6.64
C LYS A 249 -15.93 7.67 6.29
N VAL A 250 -16.37 8.39 5.26
CA VAL A 250 -15.60 9.49 4.67
C VAL A 250 -15.89 10.84 5.33
N SER A 251 -14.84 11.59 5.64
CA SER A 251 -14.91 13.04 5.87
C SER A 251 -14.29 13.77 4.69
N LEU A 252 -15.07 14.59 3.98
CA LEU A 252 -14.62 15.33 2.81
C LEU A 252 -13.86 16.61 3.23
N GLY A 253 -12.56 16.46 3.46
CA GLY A 253 -11.61 17.57 3.58
C GLY A 253 -11.10 18.05 2.23
N ASN A 254 -10.15 18.98 2.20
CA ASN A 254 -9.50 19.37 0.95
C ASN A 254 -8.52 18.29 0.50
N GLY A 255 -8.82 17.59 -0.60
CA GLY A 255 -8.00 16.49 -1.10
C GLY A 255 -8.64 15.77 -2.29
N ASN A 256 -7.98 14.73 -2.78
CA ASN A 256 -8.46 13.93 -3.90
C ASN A 256 -9.06 12.61 -3.42
N TYR A 257 -10.23 12.26 -3.93
CA TYR A 257 -11.02 11.10 -3.54
C TYR A 257 -11.39 10.27 -4.77
N TYR A 258 -11.21 8.96 -4.67
CA TYR A 258 -11.51 7.99 -5.72
C TYR A 258 -12.41 6.89 -5.15
N LEU A 259 -13.67 6.85 -5.57
CA LEU A 259 -14.63 5.87 -5.09
C LEU A 259 -14.51 4.59 -5.92
N VAL A 260 -14.38 3.45 -5.25
CA VAL A 260 -14.47 2.12 -5.87
C VAL A 260 -15.74 1.37 -5.47
N ASP A 261 -16.54 1.96 -4.58
CA ASP A 261 -17.83 1.47 -4.13
C ASP A 261 -18.64 2.65 -3.56
N ASP A 262 -19.92 2.43 -3.27
CA ASP A 262 -20.79 3.37 -2.57
C ASP A 262 -20.29 3.59 -1.13
N VAL A 263 -20.14 4.85 -0.72
CA VAL A 263 -19.57 5.21 0.58
C VAL A 263 -20.54 5.99 1.44
N THR A 264 -20.47 5.80 2.75
CA THR A 264 -21.28 6.59 3.69
C THR A 264 -20.48 7.78 4.23
N LEU A 265 -21.07 8.98 4.20
CA LEU A 265 -20.49 10.14 4.86
C LEU A 265 -20.36 9.88 6.36
N LYS A 266 -19.20 10.18 6.93
CA LYS A 266 -18.98 10.09 8.36
C LYS A 266 -19.81 11.14 9.10
N THR A 267 -20.75 10.68 9.91
CA THR A 267 -21.44 11.50 10.91
C THR A 267 -20.61 11.54 12.20
N GLU A 268 -20.29 12.74 12.66
CA GLU A 268 -19.74 12.96 14.01
C GLU A 268 -20.63 13.96 14.75
N ASN A 269 -21.03 13.62 15.98
CA ASN A 269 -21.73 14.54 16.86
C ASN A 269 -20.73 15.61 17.34
N LEU A 270 -20.91 16.86 16.93
CA LEU A 270 -20.15 18.01 17.42
C LEU A 270 -21.02 18.82 18.38
N TYR A 271 -20.54 19.06 19.60
CA TYR A 271 -21.16 19.98 20.55
C TYR A 271 -21.05 21.42 20.01
N ILE A 272 -22.16 22.00 19.56
CA ILE A 272 -22.21 23.42 19.17
C ILE A 272 -22.73 24.22 20.37
N ASN A 273 -21.85 25.00 21.01
CA ASN A 273 -22.18 26.06 21.97
C ASN A 273 -22.97 25.67 23.24
N ASN A 274 -22.45 24.84 24.15
CA ASN A 274 -23.08 24.50 25.46
C ASN A 274 -24.56 24.05 25.43
N ASP A 275 -25.18 24.01 24.26
CA ASP A 275 -26.54 23.62 23.99
C ASP A 275 -26.48 22.23 23.40
N MET A 276 -27.18 21.33 24.08
CA MET A 276 -26.91 19.91 24.08
C MET A 276 -27.37 19.25 22.77
N GLU A 277 -26.59 18.25 22.35
CA GLU A 277 -27.07 17.01 21.72
C GLU A 277 -28.08 17.19 20.58
N ARG A 278 -27.58 17.42 19.36
CA ARG A 278 -28.30 17.01 18.16
C ARG A 278 -27.81 15.64 17.74
N ASP A 279 -28.30 14.61 18.43
CA ASP A 279 -27.98 13.20 18.16
C ASP A 279 -28.54 12.71 16.81
N ASP A 280 -29.26 13.55 16.08
CA ASP A 280 -30.02 13.26 14.86
C ASP A 280 -29.53 14.04 13.63
N CYS A 281 -28.32 14.62 13.66
CA CYS A 281 -27.80 15.35 12.51
C CYS A 281 -26.27 15.22 12.35
N THR A 282 -25.81 15.31 11.10
CA THR A 282 -24.39 15.50 10.77
C THR A 282 -24.09 16.98 10.77
N VAL A 283 -23.36 17.43 11.78
CA VAL A 283 -22.72 18.74 11.77
C VAL A 283 -21.62 18.71 10.72
N PHE A 284 -21.81 19.45 9.65
CA PHE A 284 -20.89 19.40 8.51
C PHE A 284 -20.21 20.75 8.28
N ASN A 285 -18.90 20.67 8.09
CA ASN A 285 -18.05 21.77 7.67
C ASN A 285 -17.01 21.15 6.73
N PRO A 286 -17.28 21.03 5.41
CA PRO A 286 -16.18 20.72 4.53
C PRO A 286 -15.21 21.90 4.60
N SER A 287 -14.00 21.70 4.08
CA SER A 287 -13.07 22.81 3.96
C SER A 287 -13.79 24.01 3.32
N LEU A 288 -13.76 25.17 3.99
CA LEU A 288 -14.40 26.40 3.51
C LEU A 288 -14.05 26.67 2.05
N ARG A 289 -12.87 26.21 1.62
CA ARG A 289 -12.46 26.12 0.23
C ARG A 289 -12.02 24.68 -0.08
N PHE A 290 -12.64 24.09 -1.09
CA PHE A 290 -12.27 22.80 -1.66
C PHE A 290 -11.71 23.02 -3.07
N THR A 291 -10.52 22.50 -3.31
CA THR A 291 -9.75 22.61 -4.55
C THR A 291 -9.35 21.25 -5.11
N GLY A 292 -9.82 20.18 -4.46
CA GLY A 292 -9.45 18.81 -4.79
C GLY A 292 -10.31 18.22 -5.88
N THR A 293 -10.16 16.91 -6.08
CA THR A 293 -10.92 16.13 -7.06
C THR A 293 -11.74 15.03 -6.39
N ILE A 294 -13.01 14.87 -6.75
CA ILE A 294 -13.81 13.70 -6.41
C ILE A 294 -14.13 12.96 -7.71
N LYS A 295 -13.60 11.73 -7.82
CA LYS A 295 -13.97 10.79 -8.88
C LYS A 295 -14.90 9.74 -8.30
N GLY A 296 -16.18 9.85 -8.62
CA GLY A 296 -17.19 8.91 -8.14
C GLY A 296 -17.18 7.58 -8.88
N ASN A 297 -16.70 7.55 -10.12
CA ASN A 297 -16.71 6.35 -10.98
C ASN A 297 -18.08 5.67 -11.07
N GLY A 298 -19.17 6.45 -10.97
CA GLY A 298 -20.55 5.97 -10.96
C GLY A 298 -21.12 5.64 -9.58
N HIS A 299 -20.32 5.72 -8.52
CA HIS A 299 -20.72 5.40 -7.15
C HIS A 299 -21.33 6.59 -6.40
N LYS A 300 -21.89 6.27 -5.23
CA LYS A 300 -22.62 7.19 -4.37
C LYS A 300 -21.82 7.63 -3.15
N ILE A 301 -22.04 8.87 -2.73
CA ILE A 301 -21.78 9.36 -1.38
C ILE A 301 -23.12 9.48 -0.68
N ILE A 302 -23.36 8.62 0.32
CA ILE A 302 -24.64 8.46 0.99
C ILE A 302 -24.64 9.23 2.31
N PHE A 303 -25.66 10.07 2.47
CA PHE A 303 -25.93 10.86 3.66
C PHE A 303 -27.04 10.17 4.45
N LYS A 304 -26.70 9.61 5.62
CA LYS A 304 -27.68 8.91 6.45
C LYS A 304 -28.41 9.82 7.42
N GLU A 305 -27.77 10.91 7.82
CA GLU A 305 -28.33 11.88 8.77
C GLU A 305 -28.46 13.25 8.12
N PRO A 306 -29.49 14.04 8.47
CA PRO A 306 -29.63 15.43 8.05
C PRO A 306 -28.36 16.26 8.32
N LEU A 307 -27.97 17.07 7.35
CA LEU A 307 -26.88 18.01 7.43
C LEU A 307 -27.30 19.30 8.14
N GLN A 308 -26.49 19.72 9.11
CA GLN A 308 -26.59 21.04 9.72
C GLN A 308 -25.26 21.81 9.52
N PRO A 309 -25.28 22.95 8.81
CA PRO A 309 -24.07 23.74 8.59
C PRO A 309 -23.63 24.46 9.87
N VAL A 310 -22.31 24.50 10.13
CA VAL A 310 -21.75 25.25 11.27
C VAL A 310 -21.56 26.72 10.91
N TYR A 311 -22.29 27.61 11.60
CA TYR A 311 -22.04 29.05 11.57
C TYR A 311 -20.93 29.41 12.56
N GLN A 312 -19.67 29.31 12.15
CA GLN A 312 -18.57 29.72 13.05
C GLN A 312 -18.61 31.22 13.37
N ARG A 313 -19.23 32.04 12.51
CA ARG A 313 -19.40 33.50 12.68
C ARG A 313 -20.69 33.97 12.02
N GLN A 314 -21.32 34.99 12.61
CA GLN A 314 -22.53 35.65 12.07
C GLN A 314 -22.32 36.28 10.67
N SER A 315 -21.07 36.45 10.21
CA SER A 315 -20.70 37.11 8.95
C SER A 315 -20.26 36.17 7.82
N THR A 316 -20.56 34.87 7.89
CA THR A 316 -20.16 33.90 6.85
C THR A 316 -20.79 34.27 5.49
N LEU A 317 -19.95 34.48 4.48
CA LEU A 317 -20.38 34.96 3.16
C LEU A 317 -20.79 33.85 2.19
N PHE A 318 -20.29 32.63 2.37
CA PHE A 318 -20.56 31.51 1.47
C PHE A 318 -21.14 30.35 2.27
N ILE A 319 -22.35 29.95 1.93
CA ILE A 319 -23.10 28.91 2.62
C ILE A 319 -23.54 27.86 1.60
N GLY A 320 -23.28 26.60 1.92
CA GLY A 320 -23.64 25.44 1.13
C GLY A 320 -23.06 24.19 1.75
N PHE A 321 -23.22 23.04 1.09
CA PHE A 321 -22.46 21.86 1.48
C PHE A 321 -21.00 22.20 1.43
N PHE A 322 -20.46 22.55 0.27
CA PHE A 322 -19.17 23.23 0.13
C PHE A 322 -19.32 24.73 0.38
N GLY A 323 -18.37 25.32 1.12
CA GLY A 323 -18.31 26.78 1.22
C GLY A 323 -17.95 27.40 -0.14
N VAL A 324 -16.78 27.03 -0.65
CA VAL A 324 -16.24 27.47 -1.94
C VAL A 324 -15.65 26.27 -2.66
N LEU A 325 -16.03 26.09 -3.92
CA LEU A 325 -15.34 25.24 -4.89
C LEU A 325 -14.42 26.13 -5.74
N ASP A 326 -13.12 25.85 -5.74
CA ASP A 326 -12.11 26.70 -6.41
C ASP A 326 -11.08 25.83 -7.12
N GLY A 327 -11.15 25.75 -8.44
CA GLY A 327 -10.33 24.80 -9.20
C GLY A 327 -10.71 23.33 -8.96
N ALA A 328 -11.86 23.07 -8.34
CA ALA A 328 -12.28 21.73 -7.97
C ALA A 328 -12.80 20.94 -9.16
N THR A 329 -12.63 19.63 -9.14
CA THR A 329 -13.23 18.71 -10.11
C THR A 329 -14.10 17.68 -9.39
N ILE A 330 -15.36 17.55 -9.78
CA ILE A 330 -16.29 16.56 -9.23
C ILE A 330 -16.94 15.86 -10.41
N GLU A 331 -16.68 14.56 -10.55
CA GLU A 331 -17.14 13.79 -11.71
C GLU A 331 -17.74 12.44 -11.34
N ASP A 332 -18.77 12.05 -12.11
CA ASP A 332 -19.40 10.73 -12.11
C ASP A 332 -19.77 10.25 -10.69
N VAL A 333 -20.40 11.11 -9.90
CA VAL A 333 -20.75 10.83 -8.51
C VAL A 333 -22.21 11.18 -8.21
N THR A 334 -22.85 10.38 -7.37
CA THR A 334 -24.17 10.69 -6.83
C THR A 334 -24.09 11.04 -5.35
N PHE A 335 -24.58 12.21 -4.96
CA PHE A 335 -24.81 12.57 -3.56
C PHE A 335 -26.25 12.17 -3.18
N GLU A 336 -26.41 11.10 -2.39
CA GLU A 336 -27.71 10.50 -2.07
C GLU A 336 -28.17 10.80 -0.65
N GLY A 337 -29.43 11.24 -0.49
CA GLY A 337 -30.02 11.48 0.83
C GLY A 337 -29.55 12.76 1.50
N MET A 338 -29.09 13.72 0.70
CA MET A 338 -28.52 14.97 1.17
C MET A 338 -29.63 15.88 1.71
N ASN A 339 -29.97 15.74 2.98
CA ASN A 339 -31.05 16.51 3.60
C ASN A 339 -30.47 17.64 4.43
N MET A 340 -30.67 18.90 4.07
CA MET A 340 -30.07 20.06 4.75
C MET A 340 -31.13 20.91 5.46
N ASN A 341 -30.88 21.21 6.73
CA ASN A 341 -31.68 22.18 7.50
C ASN A 341 -30.84 23.44 7.75
N ILE A 342 -31.31 24.60 7.28
CA ILE A 342 -30.57 25.85 7.35
C ILE A 342 -31.35 26.96 8.07
N ALA A 343 -30.77 27.50 9.14
CA ALA A 343 -31.19 28.74 9.78
C ALA A 343 -30.31 29.91 9.33
N LEU A 344 -30.79 30.75 8.41
CA LEU A 344 -29.98 31.84 7.87
C LEU A 344 -29.70 32.93 8.95
N PRO A 345 -28.48 33.50 9.02
CA PRO A 345 -28.15 34.55 9.99
C PRO A 345 -29.14 35.73 9.96
N SER A 346 -29.44 36.33 11.13
CA SER A 346 -30.28 37.53 11.21
C SER A 346 -29.54 38.79 10.70
N GLY A 347 -30.29 39.73 10.10
CA GLY A 347 -29.77 41.00 9.59
C GLY A 347 -29.74 41.11 8.05
N SER A 348 -29.35 42.29 7.54
CA SER A 348 -29.37 42.63 6.10
C SER A 348 -27.99 42.56 5.45
N ASN A 349 -27.35 41.38 5.47
CA ASN A 349 -26.08 41.18 4.79
C ASN A 349 -26.29 40.75 3.33
N GLU A 350 -26.26 41.71 2.41
CA GLU A 350 -26.40 41.48 0.96
C GLU A 350 -25.23 40.70 0.34
N SER A 351 -24.14 40.50 1.09
CA SER A 351 -22.95 39.76 0.63
C SER A 351 -23.03 38.26 0.89
N ILE A 352 -24.09 37.76 1.55
CA ILE A 352 -24.30 36.33 1.72
C ILE A 352 -24.60 35.70 0.35
N ARG A 353 -23.97 34.57 0.07
CA ARG A 353 -24.17 33.70 -1.09
C ARG A 353 -24.53 32.32 -0.56
N PHE A 354 -25.71 31.86 -0.91
CA PHE A 354 -26.18 30.53 -0.55
C PHE A 354 -26.35 29.69 -1.82
N GLY A 355 -25.80 28.49 -1.82
CA GLY A 355 -26.13 27.46 -2.80
C GLY A 355 -26.12 26.11 -2.12
N PHE A 356 -27.06 25.23 -2.49
CA PHE A 356 -27.24 23.94 -1.84
C PHE A 356 -25.95 23.10 -1.85
N LEU A 357 -25.31 23.00 -3.01
CA LEU A 357 -24.04 22.29 -3.16
C LEU A 357 -22.85 23.19 -2.81
N ALA A 358 -22.83 24.45 -3.28
CA ALA A 358 -21.75 25.37 -2.92
C ALA A 358 -22.19 26.83 -2.78
N GLY A 359 -21.64 27.53 -1.78
CA GLY A 359 -21.85 28.98 -1.64
C GLY A 359 -21.22 29.79 -2.77
N ASN A 360 -20.07 29.37 -3.28
CA ASN A 360 -19.42 29.94 -4.46
C ASN A 360 -18.66 28.86 -5.23
N ILE A 361 -18.65 28.96 -6.55
CA ILE A 361 -17.91 28.05 -7.42
C ILE A 361 -17.13 28.86 -8.47
N ILE A 362 -15.83 28.60 -8.53
CA ILE A 362 -14.85 29.36 -9.31
C ILE A 362 -13.97 28.37 -10.06
N ASN A 363 -13.80 28.57 -11.36
CA ASN A 363 -12.87 27.80 -12.20
C ASN A 363 -12.95 26.27 -11.97
N SER A 364 -14.14 25.74 -11.70
CA SER A 364 -14.34 24.35 -11.29
C SER A 364 -15.09 23.56 -12.35
N THR A 365 -15.01 22.23 -12.29
CA THR A 365 -15.66 21.32 -13.23
C THR A 365 -16.57 20.36 -12.48
N LEU A 366 -17.85 20.36 -12.84
CA LEU A 366 -18.83 19.35 -12.41
C LEU A 366 -19.30 18.60 -13.65
N LYS A 367 -19.13 17.27 -13.65
CA LYS A 367 -19.53 16.42 -14.78
C LYS A 367 -20.29 15.19 -14.29
N ASN A 368 -21.48 14.95 -14.83
CA ASN A 368 -22.30 13.79 -14.48
C ASN A 368 -22.53 13.65 -12.97
N VAL A 369 -22.70 14.79 -12.28
CA VAL A 369 -22.97 14.83 -10.85
C VAL A 369 -24.47 14.74 -10.63
N THR A 370 -24.91 13.73 -9.90
CA THR A 370 -26.31 13.64 -9.45
C THR A 370 -26.40 13.98 -7.98
N LEU A 371 -27.45 14.68 -7.59
CA LEU A 371 -27.68 15.05 -6.21
C LEU A 371 -29.16 14.90 -5.89
N SER A 372 -29.47 14.29 -4.74
CA SER A 372 -30.84 14.09 -4.27
C SER A 372 -30.97 14.37 -2.77
N GLY A 373 -32.10 14.94 -2.37
CA GLY A 373 -32.43 15.19 -0.96
C GLY A 373 -33.41 16.33 -0.76
N THR A 374 -33.37 16.93 0.43
CA THR A 374 -34.30 18.00 0.82
C THR A 374 -33.57 19.23 1.36
N LEU A 375 -34.06 20.43 1.08
CA LEU A 375 -33.62 21.68 1.71
C LEU A 375 -34.75 22.26 2.55
N THR A 376 -34.55 22.40 3.85
CA THR A 376 -35.46 23.15 4.73
C THR A 376 -34.80 24.45 5.17
N ILE A 377 -35.39 25.59 4.79
CA ILE A 377 -35.00 26.90 5.29
C ILE A 377 -35.88 27.22 6.50
N GLU A 378 -35.27 27.33 7.68
CA GLU A 378 -35.95 27.70 8.91
C GLU A 378 -36.37 29.18 8.89
N ASN A 379 -37.46 29.51 9.57
CA ASN A 379 -37.92 30.88 9.69
C ASN A 379 -36.95 31.69 10.56
N THR A 380 -36.07 32.46 9.94
CA THR A 380 -35.20 33.40 10.65
C THR A 380 -35.72 34.82 10.46
N GLU A 381 -36.34 35.37 11.52
CA GLU A 381 -36.85 36.73 11.53
C GLU A 381 -35.75 37.72 11.12
N GLY A 382 -36.02 38.51 10.07
CA GLY A 382 -35.13 39.56 9.58
C GLY A 382 -34.27 39.20 8.37
N ASN A 383 -34.22 37.94 7.92
CA ASN A 383 -33.46 37.57 6.70
C ASN A 383 -34.29 37.65 5.41
N ASN A 384 -34.76 38.87 5.18
CA ASN A 384 -35.64 39.26 4.09
C ASN A 384 -34.86 39.75 2.85
N GLY A 385 -33.54 39.82 2.93
CA GLY A 385 -32.64 40.44 1.94
C GLY A 385 -31.88 39.45 1.05
N ILE A 386 -31.84 38.15 1.40
CA ILE A 386 -31.27 37.15 0.49
C ILE A 386 -32.31 36.87 -0.61
N ARG A 387 -32.16 37.60 -1.72
CA ARG A 387 -33.17 37.82 -2.77
C ARG A 387 -33.47 36.62 -3.68
N GLU A 388 -32.66 35.55 -3.68
CA GLU A 388 -32.68 34.52 -4.74
C GLU A 388 -32.75 33.08 -4.22
N LEU A 389 -33.19 32.86 -2.98
CA LEU A 389 -33.21 31.53 -2.34
C LEU A 389 -34.30 30.56 -2.85
N ILE A 390 -35.14 30.97 -3.80
CA ILE A 390 -36.31 30.20 -4.24
C ILE A 390 -36.40 30.22 -5.76
N ASN A 391 -35.53 29.47 -6.42
CA ASN A 391 -35.82 28.92 -7.74
C ASN A 391 -35.41 27.44 -7.76
N SER A 392 -35.77 26.70 -8.81
CA SER A 392 -35.38 25.29 -8.96
C SER A 392 -33.89 25.08 -9.22
N ASP A 393 -33.07 26.14 -9.20
CA ASP A 393 -31.67 26.14 -9.64
C ASP A 393 -30.69 26.57 -8.53
N VAL A 394 -31.08 26.53 -7.25
CA VAL A 394 -30.28 27.03 -6.10
C VAL A 394 -29.16 26.04 -5.73
N TRP A 395 -28.29 25.71 -6.68
CA TRP A 395 -27.16 24.81 -6.52
C TRP A 395 -25.90 25.55 -6.07
N PHE A 396 -25.74 26.76 -6.60
CA PHE A 396 -24.56 27.61 -6.39
C PHE A 396 -24.99 29.02 -5.98
N GLY A 397 -24.41 29.56 -4.91
CA GLY A 397 -24.69 30.94 -4.51
C GLY A 397 -24.04 31.98 -5.42
N GLN A 398 -22.92 31.62 -6.04
CA GLN A 398 -22.28 32.38 -7.10
C GLN A 398 -21.50 31.41 -8.00
N LYS A 399 -21.56 31.61 -9.32
CA LYS A 399 -20.83 30.84 -10.33
C LYS A 399 -20.10 31.80 -11.27
N ASP A 400 -18.83 31.56 -11.55
CA ASP A 400 -18.11 32.29 -12.59
C ASP A 400 -18.36 31.73 -14.00
N GLU A 401 -17.86 32.44 -15.01
CA GLU A 401 -17.98 32.02 -16.42
C GLU A 401 -17.07 30.83 -16.76
N ALA A 402 -15.94 30.67 -16.06
CA ALA A 402 -14.98 29.60 -16.29
C ALA A 402 -15.46 28.23 -15.78
N THR A 403 -16.40 28.20 -14.83
CA THR A 403 -16.95 26.96 -14.27
C THR A 403 -17.81 26.21 -15.29
N VAL A 404 -17.48 24.93 -15.47
CA VAL A 404 -18.18 23.98 -16.33
C VAL A 404 -19.11 23.10 -15.49
N VAL A 405 -20.37 23.02 -15.90
CA VAL A 405 -21.39 22.13 -15.30
C VAL A 405 -22.06 21.38 -16.45
N GLU A 406 -21.78 20.08 -16.56
CA GLU A 406 -22.23 19.24 -17.69
C GLU A 406 -22.86 17.95 -17.17
N GLY A 407 -24.00 17.54 -17.74
CA GLY A 407 -24.66 16.28 -17.40
C GLY A 407 -25.09 16.15 -15.93
N CYS A 408 -25.16 17.26 -15.20
CA CYS A 408 -25.52 17.26 -13.78
C CYS A 408 -27.04 17.26 -13.60
N ASN A 409 -27.51 16.52 -12.60
CA ASN A 409 -28.91 16.45 -12.22
C ASN A 409 -29.07 16.75 -10.73
N PHE A 410 -29.91 17.71 -10.40
CA PHE A 410 -30.11 18.17 -9.04
C PHE A 410 -31.60 18.06 -8.70
N ASP A 411 -31.95 17.04 -7.92
CA ASP A 411 -33.32 16.72 -7.53
C ASP A 411 -33.52 17.05 -6.05
N ILE A 412 -33.90 18.29 -5.75
CA ILE A 412 -34.04 18.78 -4.37
C ILE A 412 -35.43 19.32 -4.11
N ASP A 413 -36.06 18.74 -3.09
CA ASP A 413 -37.31 19.24 -2.53
C ASP A 413 -37.02 20.40 -1.56
N VAL A 414 -37.50 21.61 -1.88
CA VAL A 414 -37.27 22.82 -1.07
C VAL A 414 -38.51 23.17 -0.25
N THR A 415 -38.33 23.29 1.06
CA THR A 415 -39.31 23.85 2.01
C THR A 415 -38.77 25.15 2.61
N ASP A 416 -39.40 26.29 2.29
CA ASP A 416 -39.04 27.60 2.84
C ASP A 416 -40.09 28.06 3.87
N ASN A 417 -39.70 28.11 5.15
CA ASN A 417 -40.57 28.53 6.24
C ASN A 417 -40.50 30.03 6.54
N ARG A 418 -39.71 30.82 5.81
CA ARG A 418 -39.64 32.26 6.00
C ARG A 418 -40.98 32.91 5.61
N GLN A 419 -41.37 33.96 6.32
CA GLN A 419 -42.59 34.69 5.98
C GLN A 419 -42.46 35.35 4.60
N SER A 420 -43.43 35.12 3.71
CA SER A 420 -43.46 35.77 2.40
C SER A 420 -43.56 37.29 2.61
N LYS A 421 -42.71 38.07 1.91
CA LYS A 421 -42.94 39.51 1.80
C LYS A 421 -44.25 39.73 1.01
N THR A 422 -45.31 40.17 1.70
CA THR A 422 -46.36 40.97 1.06
C THR A 422 -45.81 42.29 0.55
#